data_AF-A0A2L0EQ26-F1
#
_entry.id   AF-A0A2L0EQ26-F1
#
_cell.length_a   1.000
_cell.length_b   1.000
_cell.length_c   1.000
_cell.angle_alpha   90.00
_cell.angle_beta   90.00
_cell.angle_gamma   90.00
#
_symmetry.space_group_name_H-M   'P 1'
#
loop_
_entity.id
_entity.type
_entity.pdbx_description
1 polymer ?
#
loop_
_entity_poly.entity_id
_entity_poly.type
_entity_poly.pdbx_seq_one_letter_code
_entity_poly.pdbx_strand_id
1 'polypeptide(L)'
;MTLLATPRRDRVVALLSSTAGITSIGAVVDGPSRRTFAALLDRASVVSSDEVGLEAIGPDGEPIALSPPALASLLDELTRRSPGCLDRFLLTDARGGMLGLDGRELRAGGRVFDLAAPLEWRAFVFQEALGQQAIAVYQGTWVRQGTSEVVLVCLLPAITPALDGMDGALGPLDRGALRDLRLMQGTPEDPPPAEQRVAVDRLLMVPIRSALDKAPRPAAQASRARA
;
A
#
# COMPACT_ATOMS: atom_id res chain seq x y z
N MET A 1 7.26 7.11 6.54
CA MET A 1 8.20 6.49 5.60
C MET A 1 7.71 5.10 5.28
N THR A 2 7.61 4.77 4.01
CA THR A 2 7.16 3.44 3.56
C THR A 2 8.25 2.82 2.69
N LEU A 3 8.61 1.56 2.94
CA LEU A 3 9.54 0.83 2.09
C LEU A 3 8.76 0.00 1.08
N LEU A 4 9.15 0.12 -0.18
CA LEU A 4 8.58 -0.59 -1.32
C LEU A 4 9.68 -1.37 -2.03
N ALA A 5 9.37 -2.54 -2.55
CA ALA A 5 10.32 -3.33 -3.32
C ALA A 5 9.65 -3.98 -4.54
N THR A 6 10.43 -4.28 -5.57
CA THR A 6 9.99 -5.12 -6.68
C THR A 6 9.81 -6.57 -6.23
N PRO A 7 9.05 -7.42 -6.97
CA PRO A 7 8.89 -8.84 -6.64
C PRO A 7 10.22 -9.59 -6.59
N ARG A 8 11.14 -9.25 -7.50
CA ARG A 8 12.49 -9.81 -7.54
C ARG A 8 13.41 -9.25 -6.45
N ARG A 9 12.97 -8.22 -5.71
CA ARG A 9 13.74 -7.50 -4.67
C ARG A 9 15.11 -7.01 -5.16
N ASP A 10 15.23 -6.73 -6.46
CA ASP A 10 16.38 -6.02 -7.07
C ASP A 10 16.29 -4.51 -6.90
N ARG A 11 15.10 -3.97 -6.64
CA ARG A 11 14.92 -2.54 -6.45
C ARG A 11 14.12 -2.29 -5.19
N VAL A 12 14.58 -1.32 -4.42
CA VAL A 12 13.93 -0.85 -3.19
C VAL A 12 13.74 0.64 -3.30
N VAL A 13 12.58 1.14 -2.86
CA VAL A 13 12.29 2.56 -2.77
C VAL A 13 11.81 2.89 -1.36
N ALA A 14 12.41 3.91 -0.76
CA ALA A 14 11.92 4.55 0.45
C ALA A 14 11.05 5.74 0.06
N LEU A 15 9.75 5.63 0.35
CA LEU A 15 8.78 6.69 0.20
C LEU A 15 8.74 7.54 1.48
N LEU A 16 9.25 8.76 1.40
CA LEU A 16 9.21 9.75 2.47
C LEU A 16 7.97 10.62 2.27
N SER A 17 7.05 10.58 3.24
CA SER A 17 5.85 11.40 3.23
C SER A 17 5.86 12.41 4.36
N SER A 18 5.40 13.62 4.06
CA SER A 18 5.20 14.71 5.00
C SER A 18 4.02 15.59 4.57
N THR A 19 3.68 16.60 5.36
CA THR A 19 2.67 17.61 4.97
C THR A 19 3.10 18.43 3.74
N ALA A 20 4.40 18.48 3.42
CA ALA A 20 4.92 19.17 2.26
C ALA A 20 4.83 18.32 0.97
N GLY A 21 4.56 17.02 1.08
CA GLY A 21 4.47 16.12 -0.06
C GLY A 21 5.24 14.82 0.14
N ILE A 22 5.47 14.14 -0.99
CA ILE A 22 6.09 12.82 -1.05
C ILE A 22 7.40 12.91 -1.84
N THR A 23 8.43 12.24 -1.35
CA THR A 23 9.70 12.07 -2.05
C THR A 23 10.09 10.60 -2.02
N SER A 24 10.50 10.06 -3.15
CA SER A 24 10.96 8.68 -3.28
C SER A 24 12.48 8.64 -3.45
N ILE A 25 13.14 7.72 -2.74
CA ILE A 25 14.58 7.48 -2.84
C ILE A 25 14.79 6.00 -3.13
N GLY A 26 15.47 5.69 -4.22
CA GLY A 26 15.67 4.32 -4.69
C GLY A 26 17.04 3.75 -4.34
N ALA A 27 17.15 2.43 -4.36
CA ALA A 27 18.41 1.70 -4.44
C ALA A 27 18.24 0.43 -5.28
N VAL A 28 19.28 0.08 -6.03
CA VAL A 28 19.38 -1.19 -6.75
C VAL A 28 20.20 -2.16 -5.91
N VAL A 29 19.65 -3.34 -5.64
CA VAL A 29 20.19 -4.36 -4.75
C VAL A 29 20.54 -5.60 -5.56
N ASP A 30 21.83 -5.87 -5.69
CA ASP A 30 22.37 -7.07 -6.34
C ASP A 30 22.31 -8.31 -5.43
N GLY A 31 22.61 -9.49 -5.99
CA GLY A 31 22.53 -10.77 -5.27
C GLY A 31 23.28 -10.82 -3.92
N PRO A 32 24.56 -10.37 -3.84
CA PRO A 32 25.28 -10.24 -2.58
C PRO A 32 24.63 -9.25 -1.61
N SER A 33 24.23 -8.07 -2.08
CA SER A 33 23.60 -7.05 -1.25
C SER A 33 22.25 -7.49 -0.70
N ARG A 34 21.48 -8.31 -1.44
CA ARG A 34 20.20 -8.84 -0.95
C ARG A 34 20.33 -9.64 0.34
N ARG A 35 21.40 -10.43 0.47
CA ARG A 35 21.66 -11.18 1.71
C ARG A 35 22.04 -10.25 2.86
N THR A 36 22.91 -9.26 2.58
CA THR A 36 23.35 -8.27 3.57
C THR A 36 22.20 -7.42 4.08
N PHE A 37 21.28 -7.03 3.21
CA PHE A 37 20.14 -6.14 3.53
C PHE A 37 18.80 -6.89 3.65
N ALA A 38 18.83 -8.22 3.88
CA ALA A 38 17.62 -9.04 3.97
C ALA A 38 16.62 -8.51 5.00
N ALA A 39 17.10 -8.10 6.19
CA ALA A 39 16.24 -7.55 7.24
C ALA A 39 15.53 -6.23 6.83
N LEU A 40 16.15 -5.42 5.97
CA LEU A 40 15.55 -4.21 5.43
C LEU A 40 14.51 -4.56 4.37
N LEU A 41 14.85 -5.51 3.49
CA LEU A 41 13.94 -6.03 2.47
C LEU A 41 12.68 -6.65 3.09
N ASP A 42 12.80 -7.37 4.20
CA ASP A 42 11.67 -7.98 4.90
C ASP A 42 10.65 -6.97 5.42
N ARG A 43 11.02 -5.69 5.53
CA ARG A 43 10.11 -4.60 5.92
C ARG A 43 9.49 -3.89 4.72
N ALA A 44 9.94 -4.19 3.50
CA ALA A 44 9.44 -3.57 2.28
C ALA A 44 8.18 -4.29 1.79
N SER A 45 7.15 -3.50 1.45
CA SER A 45 5.96 -4.02 0.75
C SER A 45 6.29 -4.25 -0.71
N VAL A 46 5.96 -5.45 -1.22
CA VAL A 46 6.18 -5.77 -2.63
C VAL A 46 5.08 -5.12 -3.47
N VAL A 47 5.49 -4.34 -4.46
CA VAL A 47 4.61 -3.68 -5.44
C VAL A 47 5.01 -4.10 -6.86
N SER A 48 4.14 -3.90 -7.85
CA SER A 48 4.44 -4.27 -9.24
C SER A 48 5.68 -3.53 -9.77
N SER A 49 6.45 -4.15 -10.65
CA SER A 49 7.62 -3.49 -11.27
C SER A 49 7.23 -2.28 -12.13
N ASP A 50 5.99 -2.22 -12.61
CA ASP A 50 5.50 -1.18 -13.52
C ASP A 50 4.99 0.08 -12.79
N GLU A 51 5.19 0.18 -11.47
CA GLU A 51 4.79 1.38 -10.73
C GLU A 51 5.85 2.47 -10.88
N VAL A 52 5.51 3.58 -11.57
CA VAL A 52 6.37 4.75 -11.82
C VAL A 52 7.06 5.27 -10.54
N GLY A 53 6.44 5.10 -9.37
CA GLY A 53 7.05 5.48 -8.10
C GLY A 53 8.30 4.69 -7.71
N LEU A 54 8.53 3.51 -8.31
CA LEU A 54 9.76 2.76 -8.14
C LEU A 54 10.96 3.43 -8.82
N GLU A 55 10.72 4.35 -9.77
CA GLU A 55 11.82 5.05 -10.44
C GLU A 55 12.55 6.05 -9.55
N ALA A 56 11.95 6.40 -8.40
CA ALA A 56 12.48 7.35 -7.44
C ALA A 56 12.90 8.68 -8.09
N ILE A 57 12.04 9.22 -8.95
CA ILE A 57 12.36 10.40 -9.75
C ILE A 57 12.30 11.67 -8.89
N GLY A 58 13.35 12.47 -8.97
CA GLY A 58 13.46 13.76 -8.33
C GLY A 58 12.63 14.85 -9.02
N PRO A 59 12.52 16.03 -8.41
CA PRO A 59 11.80 17.17 -9.00
C PRO A 59 12.45 17.68 -10.29
N ASP A 60 13.71 17.33 -10.54
CA ASP A 60 14.47 17.60 -11.76
C ASP A 60 14.23 16.57 -12.87
N GLY A 61 13.46 15.52 -12.61
CA GLY A 61 13.21 14.43 -13.56
C GLY A 61 14.30 13.34 -13.54
N GLU A 62 15.33 13.47 -12.71
CA GLU A 62 16.41 12.51 -12.62
C GLU A 62 16.19 11.48 -11.50
N PRO A 63 16.64 10.22 -11.64
CA PRO A 63 16.52 9.24 -10.57
C PRO A 63 17.33 9.61 -9.32
N ILE A 64 16.65 9.72 -8.18
CA ILE A 64 17.25 9.82 -6.85
C ILE A 64 17.59 8.40 -6.38
N ALA A 65 18.78 7.93 -6.73
CA ALA A 65 19.28 6.62 -6.35
C ALA A 65 20.46 6.72 -5.36
N LEU A 66 20.41 5.92 -4.30
CA LEU A 66 21.50 5.70 -3.35
C LEU A 66 22.07 4.29 -3.51
N SER A 67 23.32 4.10 -3.06
CA SER A 67 23.85 2.75 -2.85
C SER A 67 23.08 2.05 -1.71
N PRO A 68 22.95 0.72 -1.72
CA PRO A 68 22.26 0.00 -0.65
C PRO A 68 22.76 0.32 0.78
N PRO A 69 24.08 0.43 1.04
CA PRO A 69 24.57 0.85 2.36
C PRO A 69 24.18 2.28 2.74
N ALA A 70 24.18 3.21 1.77
CA ALA A 70 23.79 4.59 2.01
C ALA A 70 22.29 4.71 2.29
N LEU A 71 21.46 3.96 1.55
CA LEU A 71 20.02 3.87 1.84
C LEU A 71 19.80 3.31 3.24
N ALA A 72 20.41 2.18 3.61
CA ALA A 72 20.29 1.61 4.95
C ALA A 72 20.68 2.61 6.05
N SER A 73 21.81 3.30 5.88
CA SER A 73 22.26 4.33 6.83
C SER A 73 21.26 5.49 6.96
N LEU A 74 20.65 5.92 5.85
CA LEU A 74 19.60 6.94 5.86
C LEU A 74 18.36 6.46 6.63
N LEU A 75 17.90 5.23 6.39
CA LEU A 75 16.74 4.67 7.08
C LEU A 75 17.00 4.54 8.59
N ASP A 76 18.20 4.13 8.99
CA ASP A 76 18.60 4.03 10.39
C ASP A 76 18.61 5.40 11.07
N GLU A 77 19.15 6.42 10.39
CA GLU A 77 19.12 7.81 10.87
C GLU A 77 17.70 8.33 11.03
N LEU A 78 16.84 8.12 10.02
CA LEU A 78 15.44 8.53 10.06
C LEU A 78 14.66 7.81 11.17
N THR A 79 14.92 6.52 11.36
CA THR A 79 14.30 5.72 12.43
C THR A 79 14.77 6.20 13.81
N ARG A 80 16.04 6.58 13.95
CA ARG A 80 16.58 7.12 15.21
C ARG A 80 15.97 8.47 15.57
N ARG A 81 15.79 9.36 14.58
CA ARG A 81 15.18 10.68 14.76
C ARG A 81 13.68 10.62 14.98
N SER A 82 13.01 9.66 14.35
CA SER A 82 11.57 9.51 14.44
C SER A 82 11.22 8.03 14.57
N PRO A 83 11.21 7.49 15.81
CA PRO A 83 10.83 6.12 16.06
C PRO A 83 9.45 5.81 15.48
N GLY A 84 9.30 4.62 14.87
CA GLY A 84 8.06 4.22 14.22
C GLY A 84 7.77 4.92 12.89
N CYS A 85 8.70 5.69 12.30
CA CYS A 85 8.49 6.32 10.99
C CYS A 85 8.18 5.33 9.86
N LEU A 86 8.58 4.06 9.99
CA LEU A 86 8.31 2.99 9.03
C LEU A 86 6.85 2.50 9.02
N ASP A 87 6.12 2.74 10.10
CA ASP A 87 4.72 2.33 10.25
C ASP A 87 3.77 3.52 10.02
N ARG A 88 4.29 4.61 9.43
CA ARG A 88 3.58 5.87 9.26
C ARG A 88 3.66 6.38 7.84
N PHE A 89 2.54 6.84 7.31
CA PHE A 89 2.53 7.63 6.08
C PHE A 89 1.47 8.72 6.16
N LEU A 90 1.70 9.80 5.41
CA LEU A 90 0.77 10.90 5.28
C LEU A 90 0.62 11.26 3.80
N LEU A 91 -0.62 11.43 3.38
CA LEU A 91 -1.02 11.80 2.04
C LEU A 91 -2.15 12.82 2.11
N THR A 92 -2.29 13.52 0.99
CA THR A 92 -3.49 14.28 0.68
C THR A 92 -4.21 13.53 -0.43
N ASP A 93 -5.50 13.24 -0.25
CA ASP A 93 -6.33 12.65 -1.29
C ASP A 93 -6.63 13.66 -2.41
N ALA A 94 -7.23 13.20 -3.50
CA ALA A 94 -7.56 14.04 -4.66
C ALA A 94 -8.56 15.17 -4.36
N ARG A 95 -9.23 15.16 -3.20
CA ARG A 95 -10.18 16.18 -2.73
C ARG A 95 -9.55 17.10 -1.66
N GLY A 96 -8.26 16.98 -1.38
CA GLY A 96 -7.58 17.76 -0.34
C GLY A 96 -7.73 17.19 1.07
N GLY A 97 -8.38 16.03 1.22
CA GLY A 97 -8.58 15.35 2.50
C GLY A 97 -7.31 14.67 2.98
N MET A 98 -7.08 14.66 4.29
CA MET A 98 -5.95 13.96 4.87
C MET A 98 -6.18 12.44 4.85
N LEU A 99 -5.23 11.72 4.27
CA LEU A 99 -5.15 10.27 4.31
C LEU A 99 -3.84 9.88 4.98
N GLY A 100 -3.88 9.16 6.08
CA GLY A 100 -2.64 8.81 6.77
C GLY A 100 -2.79 7.61 7.66
N LEU A 101 -1.69 6.89 7.83
CA LEU A 101 -1.53 5.88 8.85
C LEU A 101 -0.52 6.43 9.86
N ASP A 102 -0.91 6.48 11.14
CA ASP A 102 -0.01 6.79 12.24
C ASP A 102 -0.02 5.63 13.25
N GLY A 103 0.85 4.64 13.02
CA GLY A 103 0.98 3.48 13.88
C GLY A 103 -0.28 2.62 13.90
N ARG A 104 -1.16 2.87 14.87
CA ARG A 104 -2.43 2.15 15.05
C ARG A 104 -3.66 2.98 14.66
N GLU A 105 -3.47 4.14 14.08
CA GLU A 105 -4.58 4.99 13.65
C GLU A 105 -4.57 5.18 12.13
N LEU A 106 -5.69 4.87 11.48
CA LEU A 106 -5.89 5.16 10.06
C LEU A 106 -6.87 6.34 9.93
N ARG A 107 -6.43 7.42 9.28
CA ARG A 107 -7.26 8.58 8.95
C ARG A 107 -7.58 8.56 7.47
N ALA A 108 -8.85 8.60 7.10
CA ALA A 108 -9.27 8.62 5.70
C ALA A 108 -10.65 9.28 5.54
N GLY A 109 -10.78 10.19 4.56
CA GLY A 109 -12.07 10.81 4.24
C GLY A 109 -12.74 11.52 5.43
N GLY A 110 -11.94 12.19 6.25
CA GLY A 110 -12.39 12.89 7.47
C GLY A 110 -12.76 11.97 8.64
N ARG A 111 -12.54 10.65 8.52
CA ARG A 111 -12.81 9.65 9.55
C ARG A 111 -11.52 9.12 10.16
N VAL A 112 -11.61 8.62 11.38
CA VAL A 112 -10.50 8.01 12.13
C VAL A 112 -10.90 6.59 12.49
N PHE A 113 -10.01 5.63 12.19
CA PHE A 113 -10.17 4.22 12.48
C PHE A 113 -9.04 3.77 13.42
N ASP A 114 -9.41 3.14 14.52
CA ASP A 114 -8.47 2.56 15.49
C ASP A 114 -8.16 1.11 15.11
N LEU A 115 -6.93 0.86 14.66
CA LEU A 115 -6.42 -0.46 14.31
C LEU A 115 -6.09 -1.33 15.54
N ALA A 116 -6.16 -0.80 16.76
CA ALA A 116 -6.10 -1.57 18.00
C ALA A 116 -7.46 -2.20 18.35
N ALA A 117 -8.54 -1.64 17.83
CA ALA A 117 -9.90 -2.10 18.06
C ALA A 117 -10.41 -2.97 16.90
N PRO A 118 -11.43 -3.81 17.13
CA PRO A 118 -11.98 -4.63 16.08
C PRO A 118 -12.49 -3.81 14.90
N LEU A 119 -12.09 -4.18 13.68
CA LEU A 119 -12.56 -3.57 12.44
C LEU A 119 -12.81 -4.61 11.35
N GLU A 120 -13.74 -4.29 10.46
CA GLU A 120 -14.00 -5.10 9.28
C GLU A 120 -13.38 -4.45 8.07
N TRP A 121 -12.79 -5.27 7.21
CA TRP A 121 -12.32 -4.77 5.94
C TRP A 121 -12.35 -5.85 4.87
N ARG A 122 -12.58 -5.43 3.62
CA ARG A 122 -12.53 -6.29 2.45
C ARG A 122 -11.91 -5.53 1.28
N ALA A 123 -11.25 -6.26 0.40
CA ALA A 123 -10.73 -5.71 -0.84
C ALA A 123 -11.51 -6.31 -2.01
N PHE A 124 -11.70 -5.52 -3.05
CA PHE A 124 -12.51 -5.85 -4.21
C PHE A 124 -12.02 -5.04 -5.42
N VAL A 125 -12.52 -5.38 -6.59
CA VAL A 125 -12.31 -4.59 -7.82
C VAL A 125 -13.67 -4.17 -8.36
N PHE A 126 -13.73 -3.00 -8.99
CA PHE A 126 -14.93 -2.52 -9.66
C PHE A 126 -14.54 -1.84 -10.97
N GLN A 127 -15.50 -1.74 -11.87
CA GLN A 127 -15.32 -1.13 -13.18
C GLN A 127 -16.20 0.10 -13.29
N GLU A 128 -15.66 1.16 -13.90
CA GLU A 128 -16.42 2.37 -14.18
C GLU A 128 -16.19 2.79 -15.63
N ALA A 129 -17.26 3.13 -16.32
CA ALA A 129 -17.18 3.62 -17.69
C ALA A 129 -16.50 5.00 -17.70
N LEU A 130 -15.40 5.11 -18.44
CA LEU A 130 -14.70 6.36 -18.69
C LEU A 130 -15.09 6.85 -20.10
N GLY A 131 -16.22 7.56 -20.17
CA GLY A 131 -16.81 7.99 -21.44
C GLY A 131 -17.50 6.85 -22.18
N GLN A 132 -17.58 6.93 -23.52
CA GLN A 132 -18.37 5.98 -24.33
C GLN A 132 -17.62 4.70 -24.73
N GLN A 133 -16.29 4.64 -24.57
CA GLN A 133 -15.46 3.60 -25.20
C GLN A 133 -14.38 3.01 -24.29
N ALA A 134 -14.21 3.51 -23.07
CA ALA A 134 -13.20 3.02 -22.14
C ALA A 134 -13.83 2.56 -20.83
N ILE A 135 -13.28 1.49 -20.26
CA ILE A 135 -13.62 1.01 -18.92
C ILE A 135 -12.35 1.16 -18.08
N ALA A 136 -12.47 1.93 -17.00
CA ALA A 136 -11.44 2.02 -15.99
C ALA A 136 -11.68 0.94 -14.93
N VAL A 137 -10.63 0.19 -14.61
CA VAL A 137 -10.66 -0.81 -13.53
C VAL A 137 -10.08 -0.16 -12.29
N TYR A 138 -10.78 -0.25 -11.19
CA TYR A 138 -10.35 0.27 -9.90
C TYR A 138 -10.21 -0.88 -8.90
N GLN A 139 -9.23 -0.74 -8.00
CA GLN A 139 -9.19 -1.54 -6.79
C GLN A 139 -9.77 -0.74 -5.63
N GLY A 140 -10.61 -1.41 -4.84
CA GLY A 140 -11.24 -0.89 -3.64
C GLY A 140 -10.78 -1.62 -2.39
N THR A 141 -10.65 -0.89 -1.29
CA THR A 141 -10.53 -1.43 0.07
C THR A 141 -11.62 -0.79 0.91
N TRP A 142 -12.64 -1.56 1.22
CA TRP A 142 -13.71 -1.17 2.12
C TRP A 142 -13.28 -1.41 3.55
N VAL A 143 -13.46 -0.41 4.41
CA VAL A 143 -13.10 -0.44 5.83
C VAL A 143 -14.30 0.05 6.63
N ARG A 144 -14.66 -0.69 7.68
CA ARG A 144 -15.76 -0.37 8.58
C ARG A 144 -15.37 -0.58 10.04
N GLN A 145 -15.67 0.41 10.87
CA GLN A 145 -15.56 0.33 12.32
C GLN A 145 -16.74 1.07 12.97
N GLY A 146 -17.56 0.33 13.71
CA GLY A 146 -18.81 0.87 14.25
C GLY A 146 -19.74 1.36 13.13
N THR A 147 -20.11 2.64 13.18
CA THR A 147 -20.94 3.34 12.17
C THR A 147 -20.11 4.05 11.10
N SER A 148 -18.78 4.03 11.21
CA SER A 148 -17.88 4.68 10.26
C SER A 148 -17.47 3.69 9.17
N GLU A 149 -17.63 4.12 7.92
CA GLU A 149 -17.31 3.35 6.74
C GLU A 149 -16.59 4.24 5.72
N VAL A 150 -15.61 3.66 5.02
CA VAL A 150 -14.89 4.32 3.94
C VAL A 150 -14.47 3.30 2.89
N VAL A 151 -14.39 3.73 1.63
CA VAL A 151 -13.78 2.94 0.56
C VAL A 151 -12.54 3.66 0.05
N LEU A 152 -11.38 3.06 0.29
CA LEU A 152 -10.13 3.48 -0.30
C LEU A 152 -10.06 2.96 -1.73
N VAL A 153 -9.89 3.82 -2.72
CA VAL A 153 -9.89 3.44 -4.13
C VAL A 153 -8.62 3.89 -4.82
N CYS A 154 -8.08 3.08 -5.72
CA CYS A 154 -7.07 3.54 -6.65
C CYS A 154 -7.26 2.93 -8.02
N LEU A 155 -6.83 3.65 -9.05
CA LEU A 155 -6.89 3.16 -10.42
C LEU A 155 -5.93 1.99 -10.58
N LEU A 156 -6.39 0.95 -11.26
CA LEU A 156 -5.57 -0.18 -11.63
C LEU A 156 -5.10 0.02 -13.07
N PRO A 157 -3.79 0.06 -13.35
CA PRO A 157 -3.33 0.08 -14.73
C PRO A 157 -3.77 -1.20 -15.43
N ALA A 158 -4.09 -1.10 -16.72
CA ALA A 158 -4.59 -2.21 -17.54
C ALA A 158 -3.60 -3.39 -17.68
N ILE A 159 -2.37 -3.25 -17.19
CA ILE A 159 -1.30 -4.23 -17.33
C ILE A 159 -1.26 -5.07 -16.05
N THR A 160 -1.68 -6.32 -16.19
CA THR A 160 -1.51 -7.36 -15.18
C THR A 160 -0.01 -7.52 -14.92
N PRO A 161 0.47 -7.50 -13.67
CA PRO A 161 1.88 -7.79 -13.43
C PRO A 161 2.20 -9.21 -13.92
N ALA A 162 3.29 -9.34 -14.68
CA ALA A 162 3.81 -10.64 -15.06
C ALA A 162 4.26 -11.40 -13.80
N LEU A 163 3.92 -12.69 -13.71
CA LEU A 163 4.28 -13.59 -12.60
C LEU A 163 5.80 -13.92 -12.53
N ASP A 164 6.62 -13.28 -13.35
CA ASP A 164 8.04 -13.60 -13.52
C ASP A 164 8.87 -13.14 -12.31
N GLY A 165 9.08 -14.04 -11.35
CA GLY A 165 10.07 -13.86 -10.29
C GLY A 165 9.71 -14.42 -8.90
N MET A 166 8.60 -15.13 -8.75
CA MET A 166 8.11 -15.65 -7.45
C MET A 166 8.79 -16.96 -6.98
N ASP A 167 10.08 -17.17 -7.29
CA ASP A 167 10.85 -18.37 -6.90
C ASP A 167 11.47 -18.29 -5.49
N GLY A 168 11.06 -17.30 -4.68
CA GLY A 168 11.56 -17.08 -3.31
C GLY A 168 10.60 -17.52 -2.21
N ALA A 169 11.14 -17.80 -1.01
CA ALA A 169 10.33 -18.07 0.18
C ALA A 169 9.42 -16.86 0.51
N LEU A 170 8.11 -17.10 0.53
CA LEU A 170 7.08 -16.06 0.66
C LEU A 170 6.98 -15.53 2.10
N GLY A 171 7.34 -14.26 2.29
CA GLY A 171 7.10 -13.54 3.53
C GLY A 171 5.62 -13.12 3.71
N PRO A 172 5.21 -12.65 4.91
CA PRO A 172 3.86 -12.16 5.16
C PRO A 172 3.43 -11.00 4.25
N LEU A 173 4.37 -10.14 3.86
CA LEU A 173 4.14 -9.02 2.92
C LEU A 173 3.91 -9.51 1.49
N ASP A 174 4.55 -10.61 1.09
CA ASP A 174 4.34 -11.24 -0.22
C ASP A 174 2.94 -11.86 -0.33
N ARG A 175 2.31 -12.24 0.81
CA ARG A 175 0.91 -12.68 0.84
C ARG A 175 -0.06 -11.55 0.51
N GLY A 176 0.25 -10.31 0.91
CA GLY A 176 -0.55 -9.13 0.57
C GLY A 176 -0.54 -8.88 -0.94
N ALA A 177 0.64 -8.92 -1.56
CA ALA A 177 0.78 -8.82 -3.00
C ALA A 177 0.05 -9.96 -3.76
N LEU A 178 0.18 -11.20 -3.28
CA LEU A 178 -0.55 -12.34 -3.86
C LEU A 178 -2.07 -12.24 -3.69
N ARG A 179 -2.54 -11.68 -2.59
CA ARG A 179 -3.97 -11.41 -2.37
C ARG A 179 -4.46 -10.39 -3.39
N ASP A 180 -3.74 -9.30 -3.57
CA ASP A 180 -4.10 -8.24 -4.52
C ASP A 180 -4.11 -8.78 -5.96
N LEU A 181 -3.14 -9.63 -6.31
CA LEU A 181 -3.13 -10.37 -7.57
C LEU A 181 -4.36 -11.26 -7.78
N ARG A 182 -4.77 -12.01 -6.76
CA ARG A 182 -5.99 -12.83 -6.83
C ARG A 182 -7.25 -11.98 -6.93
N LEU A 183 -7.28 -10.82 -6.28
CA LEU A 183 -8.40 -9.88 -6.37
C LEU A 183 -8.53 -9.29 -7.77
N MET A 184 -7.41 -9.02 -8.45
CA MET A 184 -7.42 -8.60 -9.86
C MET A 184 -8.02 -9.65 -10.80
N GLN A 185 -7.99 -10.93 -10.40
CA GLN A 185 -8.58 -12.04 -11.15
C GLN A 185 -10.06 -12.29 -10.79
N GLY A 186 -10.60 -11.55 -9.80
CA GLY A 186 -11.99 -11.68 -9.36
C GLY A 186 -12.99 -10.99 -10.28
N THR A 187 -14.27 -11.36 -10.16
CA THR A 187 -15.36 -10.66 -10.87
C THR A 187 -15.53 -9.25 -10.31
N PRO A 188 -15.60 -8.21 -11.15
CA PRO A 188 -15.87 -6.85 -10.70
C PRO A 188 -17.20 -6.74 -9.95
N GLU A 189 -17.18 -6.04 -8.83
CA GLU A 189 -18.36 -5.64 -8.08
C GLU A 189 -18.90 -4.29 -8.59
N ASP A 190 -20.09 -3.93 -8.12
CA ASP A 190 -20.69 -2.63 -8.39
C ASP A 190 -19.85 -1.50 -7.76
N PRO A 191 -19.72 -0.34 -8.43
CA PRO A 191 -18.95 0.77 -7.92
C PRO A 191 -19.59 1.36 -6.64
N PRO A 192 -18.81 1.61 -5.58
CA PRO A 192 -19.32 2.18 -4.33
C PRO A 192 -19.79 3.64 -4.52
N PRO A 193 -20.62 4.21 -3.64
CA PRO A 193 -21.04 5.62 -3.74
C PRO A 193 -19.86 6.60 -3.70
N ALA A 194 -19.87 7.65 -4.52
CA ALA A 194 -18.73 8.55 -4.71
C ALA A 194 -18.32 9.31 -3.43
N GLU A 195 -19.27 9.59 -2.55
CA GLU A 195 -19.09 10.24 -1.25
C GLU A 195 -18.35 9.37 -0.22
N GLN A 196 -18.34 8.05 -0.42
CA GLN A 196 -17.61 7.10 0.43
C GLN A 196 -16.19 6.84 -0.08
N ARG A 197 -15.90 7.21 -1.33
CA ARG A 197 -14.60 6.96 -1.98
C ARG A 197 -13.55 7.97 -1.53
N VAL A 198 -12.40 7.44 -1.13
CA VAL A 198 -11.16 8.20 -0.87
C VAL A 198 -10.10 7.69 -1.84
N ALA A 199 -9.62 8.56 -2.70
CA ALA A 199 -8.57 8.22 -3.66
C ALA A 199 -7.23 8.03 -2.92
N VAL A 200 -6.55 6.94 -3.20
CA VAL A 200 -5.26 6.59 -2.60
C VAL A 200 -4.24 6.31 -3.69
N ASP A 201 -2.97 6.63 -3.42
CA ASP A 201 -1.88 6.19 -4.30
C ASP A 201 -1.75 4.66 -4.27
N ARG A 202 -1.61 4.05 -5.44
CA ARG A 202 -1.48 2.60 -5.60
C ARG A 202 -0.31 2.03 -4.76
N LEU A 203 0.80 2.76 -4.67
CA LEU A 203 1.99 2.38 -3.92
C LEU A 203 1.70 2.15 -2.43
N LEU A 204 0.61 2.73 -1.92
CA LEU A 204 0.23 2.69 -0.51
C LEU A 204 -0.93 1.74 -0.23
N MET A 205 -1.57 1.18 -1.26
CA MET A 205 -2.69 0.25 -1.08
C MET A 205 -2.25 -1.03 -0.37
N VAL A 206 -1.12 -1.63 -0.77
CA VAL A 206 -0.57 -2.84 -0.13
C VAL A 206 -0.16 -2.57 1.33
N PRO A 207 0.62 -1.50 1.64
CA PRO A 207 0.92 -1.11 3.03
C PRO A 207 -0.33 -0.94 3.90
N ILE A 208 -1.37 -0.28 3.39
CA ILE A 208 -2.63 -0.07 4.12
C ILE A 208 -3.29 -1.42 4.43
N ARG A 209 -3.43 -2.29 3.43
CA ARG A 209 -4.02 -3.63 3.60
C ARG A 209 -3.22 -4.46 4.60
N SER A 210 -1.90 -4.37 4.57
CA SER A 210 -1.04 -5.03 5.56
C SER A 210 -1.28 -4.52 6.99
N ALA A 211 -1.49 -3.21 7.17
CA ALA A 211 -1.84 -2.65 8.47
C ALA A 211 -3.23 -3.10 8.94
N LEU A 212 -4.21 -3.15 8.03
CA LEU A 212 -5.57 -3.64 8.31
C LEU A 212 -5.59 -5.14 8.66
N ASP A 213 -4.74 -5.97 8.04
CA ASP A 213 -4.62 -7.40 8.37
C ASP A 213 -4.08 -7.64 9.80
N LYS A 214 -3.33 -6.69 10.35
CA LYS A 214 -2.83 -6.76 11.74
C LYS A 214 -3.88 -6.32 12.77
N ALA A 215 -4.95 -5.65 12.35
CA ALA A 215 -6.01 -5.23 13.25
C ALA A 215 -6.81 -6.44 13.76
N PRO A 216 -7.28 -6.43 15.01
CA PRO A 216 -8.12 -7.51 15.51
C PRO A 216 -9.39 -7.60 14.66
N ARG A 217 -9.76 -8.81 14.26
CA ARG A 217 -11.05 -9.03 13.59
C ARG A 217 -12.16 -9.04 14.64
N PRO A 218 -13.34 -8.48 14.34
CA PRO A 218 -14.51 -8.69 15.19
C PRO A 218 -14.68 -10.18 15.41
N ALA A 219 -14.90 -10.57 16.67
CA ALA A 219 -15.29 -11.93 16.97
C ALA A 219 -16.50 -12.25 16.09
N ALA A 220 -16.42 -13.35 15.32
CA ALA A 220 -17.53 -13.81 14.51
C ALA A 220 -18.77 -13.85 15.42
N GLN A 221 -19.73 -12.96 15.16
CA GLN A 221 -20.97 -12.96 15.90
C GLN A 221 -21.58 -14.33 15.63
N ALA A 222 -21.62 -15.19 16.66
CA ALA A 222 -22.17 -16.54 16.56
C ALA A 222 -23.48 -16.42 15.78
N SER A 223 -23.57 -17.12 14.65
CA SER A 223 -24.76 -17.09 13.80
C SER A 223 -25.94 -17.34 14.71
N ARG A 224 -26.81 -16.33 14.89
CA ARG A 224 -28.11 -16.54 15.51
C ARG A 224 -28.82 -17.54 14.62
N ALA A 225 -28.74 -18.81 15.02
CA ALA A 225 -29.54 -19.87 14.47
C ALA A 225 -30.99 -19.40 14.58
N ARG A 226 -31.62 -19.20 13.43
CA ARG A 226 -33.07 -19.07 13.33
C ARG A 226 -33.67 -20.32 13.97
N ALA A 227 -34.44 -20.13 15.03
CA ALA A 227 -35.46 -21.05 15.50
C ALA A 227 -36.82 -20.39 15.25
#